data_AF-U9TFP6-F1
#
_entry.id   AF-U9TFP6-F1
#
_cell.length_a   1.000
_cell.length_b   1.000
_cell.length_c   1.000
_cell.angle_alpha   90.00
_cell.angle_beta   90.00
_cell.angle_gamma   90.00
#
_symmetry.space_group_name_H-M   'P 1'
#
loop_
_entity.id
_entity.type
_entity.pdbx_description
1 polymer ?
#
loop_
_entity_poly.entity_id
_entity_poly.type
_entity_poly.pdbx_seq_one_letter_code
_entity_poly.pdbx_strand_id
1 'polypeptide(L)'
;MIHIKRNIFFGQVGIALKNKNFSLLTKAHIHYSVPPLSDKITNDHGINQIGVIGAGQMGTGIAYVAANVAKLPVKIFDLDPRKADKAFSFIERLLEKAISKERITPDQATDTKSRIEISTSISDLSSADFIIEAVVEDMDTKRKIFSELNLVTDENTILASNTSSIGITGIAAATKKPDKVIFRVKLFLGFSKSDN
;
A
#
# COMPACT_ATOMS: atom_id res chain seq x y z
N MET A 1 8.36 -16.66 -34.77
CA MET A 1 8.08 -15.26 -34.39
C MET A 1 8.01 -15.21 -32.88
N ILE A 2 9.06 -14.69 -32.24
CA ILE A 2 9.30 -14.76 -30.80
C ILE A 2 8.46 -13.67 -30.13
N HIS A 3 7.51 -14.04 -29.26
CA HIS A 3 6.74 -13.08 -28.45
C HIS A 3 7.23 -13.14 -27.00
N ILE A 4 7.90 -12.06 -26.61
CA ILE A 4 8.56 -11.84 -25.33
C ILE A 4 7.48 -11.63 -24.26
N LYS A 5 7.37 -12.56 -23.31
CA LYS A 5 6.60 -12.38 -22.07
C LYS A 5 7.34 -11.38 -21.18
N ARG A 6 6.71 -10.27 -20.80
CA ARG A 6 7.24 -9.34 -19.79
C ARG A 6 6.32 -9.30 -18.58
N ASN A 7 6.75 -9.98 -17.52
CA ASN A 7 6.30 -9.73 -16.16
C ASN A 7 6.94 -8.42 -15.71
N ILE A 8 6.16 -7.50 -15.16
CA ILE A 8 6.70 -6.30 -14.50
C ILE A 8 7.28 -6.76 -13.15
N PHE A 9 8.60 -6.79 -13.08
CA PHE A 9 9.37 -6.95 -11.84
C PHE A 9 9.65 -5.55 -11.28
N PHE A 10 8.84 -5.10 -10.33
CA PHE A 10 9.40 -4.31 -9.22
C PHE A 10 10.04 -5.32 -8.27
N GLY A 11 11.15 -5.01 -7.59
CA GLY A 11 11.72 -5.90 -6.56
C GLY A 11 10.59 -6.46 -5.69
N GLN A 12 10.33 -7.78 -5.82
CA GLN A 12 8.98 -8.35 -5.86
C GLN A 12 8.00 -7.86 -4.78
N VAL A 13 7.06 -7.00 -5.20
CA VAL A 13 5.79 -6.66 -4.54
C VAL A 13 4.67 -6.79 -5.60
N GLY A 14 4.16 -7.99 -5.84
CA GLY A 14 2.94 -8.18 -6.66
C GLY A 14 1.63 -7.90 -5.88
N ILE A 15 0.54 -7.51 -6.52
CA ILE A 15 -0.78 -7.54 -5.89
C ILE A 15 -1.56 -8.70 -6.51
N ALA A 16 -2.04 -9.66 -5.72
CA ALA A 16 -2.78 -10.82 -6.22
C ALA A 16 -4.11 -10.98 -5.47
N LEU A 17 -5.20 -10.89 -6.24
CA LEU A 17 -6.59 -11.03 -5.81
C LEU A 17 -7.01 -12.49 -5.93
N LYS A 18 -7.58 -13.11 -4.89
CA LYS A 18 -8.16 -14.45 -4.98
C LYS A 18 -9.62 -14.42 -4.54
N ASN A 19 -10.54 -14.95 -5.35
CA ASN A 19 -11.90 -15.28 -4.93
C ASN A 19 -12.06 -16.80 -4.89
N LYS A 20 -12.79 -17.31 -3.89
CA LYS A 20 -12.88 -18.73 -3.55
C LYS A 20 -13.94 -19.41 -4.42
N ASN A 21 -13.53 -20.33 -5.29
CA ASN A 21 -14.07 -21.69 -5.43
C ASN A 21 -13.36 -22.43 -6.57
N PHE A 22 -13.08 -23.70 -6.31
CA PHE A 22 -12.45 -24.70 -7.18
C PHE A 22 -10.93 -24.75 -7.33
N SER A 23 -10.48 -26.00 -7.24
CA SER A 23 -9.13 -26.53 -7.36
C SER A 23 -8.67 -26.53 -8.83
N LEU A 24 -7.35 -26.67 -8.98
CA LEU A 24 -6.61 -26.91 -10.21
C LEU A 24 -6.34 -25.70 -11.12
N LEU A 25 -5.06 -25.63 -11.47
CA LEU A 25 -4.39 -24.64 -12.29
C LEU A 25 -5.01 -24.56 -13.68
N THR A 26 -5.68 -23.45 -14.00
CA THR A 26 -5.93 -23.04 -15.39
C THR A 26 -6.17 -21.53 -15.46
N LYS A 27 -5.50 -20.89 -16.42
CA LYS A 27 -5.59 -19.45 -16.73
C LYS A 27 -7.04 -19.03 -17.00
N ALA A 28 -7.49 -17.93 -16.40
CA ALA A 28 -8.61 -17.14 -16.89
C ALA A 28 -8.38 -15.66 -16.52
N HIS A 29 -8.31 -14.81 -17.54
CA HIS A 29 -8.11 -13.38 -17.43
C HIS A 29 -9.39 -12.69 -16.92
N ILE A 30 -9.23 -11.68 -16.07
CA ILE A 30 -10.25 -10.64 -15.88
C ILE A 30 -9.52 -9.30 -16.06
N HIS A 31 -9.87 -8.61 -17.14
CA HIS A 31 -9.37 -7.29 -17.49
C HIS A 31 -9.99 -6.23 -16.58
N TYR A 32 -9.14 -5.43 -15.93
CA TYR A 32 -9.48 -4.05 -15.60
C TYR A 32 -8.30 -3.20 -16.08
N SER A 33 -8.57 -2.25 -16.97
CA SER A 33 -7.56 -1.41 -17.61
C SER A 33 -7.27 -0.21 -16.72
N VAL A 34 -6.24 -0.31 -15.88
CA VAL A 34 -5.51 0.90 -15.48
C VAL A 34 -4.72 1.31 -16.73
N PRO A 35 -4.80 2.56 -17.23
CA PRO A 35 -3.98 2.99 -18.36
C PRO A 35 -2.51 2.67 -18.11
N PRO A 36 -1.76 2.22 -19.13
CA PRO A 36 -0.41 1.68 -18.95
C PRO A 36 0.52 2.76 -18.39
N LEU A 37 0.96 2.59 -17.14
CA LEU A 37 2.19 3.19 -16.65
C LEU A 37 3.33 2.48 -17.39
N SER A 38 4.12 3.25 -18.13
CA SER A 38 4.99 2.82 -19.24
C SER A 38 5.89 1.59 -18.95
N ASP A 39 6.21 0.82 -20.00
CA ASP A 39 7.05 -0.40 -20.00
C ASP A 39 8.55 -0.18 -19.66
N LYS A 40 8.91 0.95 -19.07
CA LYS A 40 10.24 1.21 -18.54
C LYS A 40 10.11 1.25 -17.02
N ILE A 41 10.92 0.47 -16.31
CA ILE A 41 11.12 0.69 -14.86
C ILE A 41 11.90 2.00 -14.73
N THR A 42 11.17 3.10 -14.84
CA THR A 42 11.55 4.41 -14.35
C THR A 42 10.99 4.52 -12.94
N ASN A 43 11.61 5.31 -12.07
CA ASN A 43 11.02 5.73 -10.79
C ASN A 43 9.79 6.64 -11.00
N ASP A 44 9.11 6.55 -12.14
CA ASP A 44 8.03 7.44 -12.55
C ASP A 44 6.72 6.64 -12.64
N HIS A 45 6.36 6.02 -11.51
CA HIS A 45 4.99 5.59 -11.25
C HIS A 45 4.07 6.79 -10.94
N GLY A 46 4.56 8.03 -11.03
CA GLY A 46 3.85 9.26 -10.65
C GLY A 46 3.59 9.42 -9.15
N ILE A 47 3.72 8.36 -8.35
CA ILE A 47 3.53 8.38 -6.89
C ILE A 47 4.78 8.91 -6.19
N ASN A 48 4.65 10.03 -5.50
CA ASN A 48 5.68 10.68 -4.69
C ASN A 48 5.44 10.52 -3.19
N GLN A 49 4.20 10.28 -2.76
CA GLN A 49 3.86 10.07 -1.35
C GLN A 49 2.72 9.06 -1.18
N ILE A 50 2.87 8.19 -0.18
CA ILE A 50 1.85 7.20 0.21
C ILE A 50 1.19 7.61 1.53
N GLY A 51 -0.14 7.55 1.59
CA GLY A 51 -0.90 7.59 2.84
C GLY A 51 -1.32 6.19 3.29
N VAL A 52 -1.25 5.91 4.58
CA VAL A 52 -1.74 4.67 5.18
C VAL A 52 -2.73 5.02 6.30
N ILE A 53 -3.95 4.50 6.19
CA ILE A 53 -4.99 4.71 7.20
C ILE A 53 -5.21 3.41 7.98
N GLY A 54 -5.03 3.49 9.29
CA GLY A 54 -4.99 2.36 10.19
C GLY A 54 -3.56 1.93 10.48
N ALA A 55 -3.16 2.00 11.75
CA ALA A 55 -1.85 1.60 12.26
C ALA A 55 -1.90 0.22 12.94
N GLY A 56 -2.84 -0.64 12.51
CA GLY A 56 -2.87 -2.04 12.89
C GLY A 56 -1.73 -2.86 12.26
N GLN A 57 -1.79 -4.19 12.40
CA GLN A 57 -0.74 -5.08 11.85
C GLN A 57 -0.56 -4.90 10.34
N MET A 58 -1.67 -4.86 9.58
CA MET A 58 -1.62 -4.71 8.13
C MET A 58 -1.08 -3.34 7.72
N GLY A 59 -1.62 -2.26 8.30
CA GLY A 59 -1.15 -0.90 7.99
C GLY A 59 0.31 -0.66 8.34
N THR A 60 0.78 -1.18 9.47
CA THR A 60 2.20 -1.13 9.85
C THR A 60 3.08 -1.86 8.82
N GLY A 61 2.65 -3.04 8.37
CA GLY A 61 3.36 -3.79 7.33
C GLY A 61 3.37 -3.07 5.99
N ILE A 62 2.25 -2.45 5.60
CA ILE A 62 2.13 -1.64 4.38
C ILE A 62 3.10 -0.46 4.43
N ALA A 63 3.09 0.31 5.53
CA ALA A 63 3.96 1.46 5.72
C ALA A 63 5.44 1.06 5.70
N TYR A 64 5.80 -0.04 6.38
CA TYR A 64 7.16 -0.58 6.35
C TYR A 64 7.61 -0.93 4.94
N VAL A 65 6.80 -1.64 4.16
CA VAL A 65 7.17 -2.03 2.79
C VAL A 65 7.29 -0.81 1.88
N ALA A 66 6.34 0.14 1.98
CA ALA A 66 6.38 1.38 1.21
C ALA A 66 7.66 2.19 1.48
N ALA A 67 8.02 2.38 2.75
CA ALA A 67 9.20 3.14 3.12
C ALA A 67 10.52 2.38 2.88
N ASN A 68 10.56 1.08 3.19
CA ASN A 68 11.80 0.30 3.16
C ASN A 68 12.11 -0.31 1.79
N VAL A 69 11.10 -0.79 1.06
CA VAL A 69 11.27 -1.51 -0.21
C VAL A 69 11.01 -0.56 -1.38
N ALA A 70 9.87 0.13 -1.38
CA ALA A 70 9.54 1.08 -2.45
C ALA A 70 10.29 2.42 -2.32
N LYS A 71 10.90 2.69 -1.15
CA LYS A 71 11.67 3.90 -0.86
C LYS A 71 10.85 5.20 -1.04
N LEU A 72 9.55 5.13 -0.74
CA LEU A 72 8.63 6.27 -0.83
C LEU A 72 8.36 6.91 0.54
N PRO A 73 8.17 8.24 0.60
CA PRO A 73 7.56 8.91 1.75
C PRO A 73 6.21 8.30 2.12
N VAL A 74 5.97 8.08 3.40
CA VAL A 74 4.77 7.47 3.95
C VAL A 74 4.23 8.31 5.09
N LYS A 75 2.95 8.66 5.03
CA LYS A 75 2.20 9.22 6.15
C LYS A 75 1.28 8.16 6.75
N ILE A 76 1.36 7.92 8.05
CA ILE A 76 0.54 6.96 8.77
C ILE A 76 -0.47 7.71 9.63
N PHE A 77 -1.76 7.46 9.41
CA PHE A 77 -2.84 7.97 10.25
C PHE A 77 -3.59 6.83 10.94
N ASP A 78 -3.93 6.99 12.21
CA ASP A 78 -4.90 6.16 12.93
C ASP A 78 -5.73 7.07 13.84
N LEU A 79 -7.01 6.74 14.05
CA LEU A 79 -7.89 7.48 14.95
C LEU A 79 -7.39 7.43 16.40
N ASP A 80 -6.70 6.35 16.80
CA ASP A 80 -5.99 6.28 18.07
C ASP A 80 -4.50 6.60 17.86
N PRO A 81 -4.01 7.79 18.24
CA PRO A 81 -2.63 8.22 17.99
C PRO A 81 -1.61 7.25 18.60
N ARG A 82 -1.97 6.59 19.70
CA ARG A 82 -1.10 5.59 20.37
C ARG A 82 -0.83 4.38 19.48
N LYS A 83 -1.71 4.08 18.52
CA LYS A 83 -1.47 2.99 17.55
C LYS A 83 -0.47 3.42 16.49
N ALA A 84 -0.52 4.66 16.02
CA ALA A 84 0.46 5.18 15.06
C ALA A 84 1.87 5.21 15.68
N ASP A 85 2.00 5.67 16.93
CA ASP A 85 3.27 5.62 17.66
C ASP A 85 3.79 4.19 17.82
N LYS A 86 2.91 3.26 18.23
CA LYS A 86 3.26 1.82 18.33
C LYS A 86 3.68 1.22 17.00
N ALA A 87 3.04 1.61 15.89
CA ALA A 87 3.41 1.17 14.56
C ALA A 87 4.80 1.67 14.17
N PHE A 88 5.11 2.95 14.43
CA PHE A 88 6.43 3.50 14.19
C PHE A 88 7.51 2.78 15.02
N SER A 89 7.33 2.66 16.34
CA SER A 89 8.27 1.92 17.20
C SER A 89 8.42 0.45 16.79
N PHE A 90 7.35 -0.18 16.30
CA PHE A 90 7.42 -1.54 15.77
C PHE A 90 8.30 -1.61 14.52
N ILE A 91 8.18 -0.64 13.61
CA ILE A 91 9.02 -0.52 12.40
C ILE A 91 10.49 -0.32 12.79
N GLU A 92 10.79 0.52 13.77
CA GLU A 92 12.16 0.71 14.25
C GLU A 92 12.78 -0.63 14.71
N ARG A 93 12.04 -1.40 15.51
CA ARG A 93 12.49 -2.73 15.95
C ARG A 93 12.66 -3.72 14.80
N LEU A 94 11.84 -3.64 13.75
CA LEU A 94 12.01 -4.46 12.55
C LEU A 94 13.31 -4.12 11.82
N LEU A 95 13.64 -2.83 11.71
CA LEU A 95 14.87 -2.35 11.09
C LEU A 95 16.11 -2.75 11.90
N GLU A 96 16.08 -2.58 13.22
CA GLU A 96 17.16 -3.05 14.12
C GLU A 96 17.41 -4.55 13.97
N LYS A 97 16.34 -5.35 13.90
CA LYS A 97 16.42 -6.80 13.66
C LYS A 97 16.94 -7.14 12.26
N ALA A 98 16.73 -6.27 11.27
CA ALA A 98 17.27 -6.45 9.94
C ALA A 98 18.77 -6.11 9.90
N ILE A 99 19.21 -5.08 10.62
CA ILE A 99 20.63 -4.73 10.81
C ILE A 99 21.37 -5.87 11.52
N SER A 100 20.83 -6.39 12.63
CA SER A 100 21.48 -7.49 13.38
C SER A 100 21.58 -8.80 12.60
N LYS A 101 20.82 -8.91 11.50
CA LYS A 101 20.88 -10.02 10.54
C LYS A 101 21.65 -9.66 9.26
N GLU A 102 22.32 -8.52 9.24
CA GLU A 102 23.10 -8.01 8.10
C GLU A 102 22.29 -7.92 6.79
N ARG A 103 20.97 -7.73 6.90
CA ARG A 103 20.07 -7.62 5.74
C ARG A 103 19.99 -6.21 5.18
N ILE A 104 20.25 -5.21 6.02
CA ILE A 104 20.31 -3.78 5.68
C ILE A 104 21.43 -3.12 6.47
N THR A 105 21.91 -1.98 6.01
CA THR A 105 22.88 -1.15 6.74
C THR A 105 22.18 -0.19 7.73
N PRO A 106 22.90 0.36 8.73
CA PRO A 106 22.38 1.41 9.60
C PRO A 106 21.87 2.65 8.83
N ASP A 107 22.54 3.03 7.74
CA ASP A 107 22.13 4.17 6.91
C ASP A 107 20.81 3.87 6.20
N GLN A 108 20.64 2.67 5.64
CA GLN A 108 19.39 2.25 5.01
C GLN A 108 18.21 2.22 5.98
N ALA A 109 18.46 1.87 7.25
CA ALA A 109 17.46 1.95 8.31
C ALA A 109 17.12 3.41 8.64
N THR A 110 18.11 4.28 8.77
CA THR A 110 17.93 5.72 9.00
C THR A 110 17.10 6.36 7.89
N ASP A 111 17.44 6.07 6.63
CA ASP A 111 16.68 6.53 5.46
C ASP A 111 15.24 6.03 5.45
N THR A 112 15.01 4.80 5.93
CA THR A 112 13.65 4.24 5.99
C THR A 112 12.82 4.93 7.05
N LYS A 113 13.41 5.22 8.21
CA LYS A 113 12.74 5.98 9.27
C LYS A 113 12.42 7.40 8.84
N SER A 114 13.35 8.08 8.15
CA SER A 114 13.14 9.47 7.69
C SER A 114 12.03 9.62 6.66
N ARG A 115 11.63 8.52 5.98
CA ARG A 115 10.48 8.49 5.07
C ARG A 115 9.13 8.35 5.77
N ILE A 116 9.07 8.00 7.05
CA ILE A 116 7.81 7.71 7.74
C ILE A 116 7.46 8.87 8.66
N GLU A 117 6.27 9.43 8.46
CA GLU A 117 5.70 10.51 9.26
C GLU A 117 4.35 10.04 9.86
N ILE A 118 4.10 10.40 11.12
CA ILE A 118 2.80 10.16 11.77
C ILE A 118 1.91 11.38 11.51
N SER A 119 0.72 11.12 10.97
CA SER A 119 -0.32 12.12 10.76
C SER A 119 -1.30 12.14 11.93
N THR A 120 -1.79 13.34 12.24
CA THR A 120 -2.76 13.58 13.31
C THR A 120 -4.20 13.68 12.80
N SER A 121 -4.37 13.87 11.48
CA SER A 121 -5.66 13.96 10.83
C SER A 121 -5.63 13.33 9.42
N ILE A 122 -6.82 12.99 8.89
CA ILE A 122 -6.95 12.56 7.49
C ILE A 122 -6.56 13.67 6.51
N SER A 123 -6.75 14.94 6.88
CA SER A 123 -6.36 16.11 6.06
C SER A 123 -4.86 16.19 5.82
N ASP A 124 -4.03 15.65 6.72
CA ASP A 124 -2.58 15.60 6.56
C ASP A 124 -2.15 14.72 5.37
N LEU A 125 -3.06 13.85 4.89
CA LEU A 125 -2.89 12.98 3.72
C LEU A 125 -3.33 13.64 2.40
N SER A 126 -3.73 14.91 2.41
CA SER A 126 -4.20 15.65 1.22
C SER A 126 -3.19 15.64 0.06
N SER A 127 -1.90 15.66 0.37
CA SER A 127 -0.80 15.64 -0.61
C SER A 127 -0.36 14.23 -1.05
N ALA A 128 -0.99 13.17 -0.57
CA ALA A 128 -0.63 11.81 -0.95
C ALA A 128 -1.21 11.45 -2.32
N ASP A 129 -0.39 10.85 -3.19
CA ASP A 129 -0.82 10.40 -4.51
C ASP A 129 -1.54 9.04 -4.43
N PHE A 130 -1.20 8.24 -3.43
CA PHE A 130 -1.78 6.92 -3.22
C PHE A 130 -2.06 6.65 -1.74
N ILE A 131 -3.33 6.41 -1.40
CA ILE A 131 -3.76 6.19 -0.02
C ILE A 131 -4.31 4.78 0.13
N ILE A 132 -3.81 4.05 1.14
CA ILE A 132 -4.19 2.67 1.43
C ILE A 132 -4.89 2.62 2.80
N GLU A 133 -6.16 2.27 2.79
CA GLU A 133 -6.98 2.03 3.98
C GLU A 133 -6.82 0.58 4.45
N ALA A 134 -6.47 0.40 5.73
CA ALA A 134 -6.24 -0.88 6.40
C ALA A 134 -6.79 -0.86 7.85
N VAL A 135 -8.00 -0.33 8.03
CA VAL A 135 -8.77 -0.34 9.27
C VAL A 135 -9.66 -1.58 9.37
N VAL A 136 -10.43 -1.66 10.46
CA VAL A 136 -11.40 -2.73 10.74
C VAL A 136 -12.37 -2.97 9.58
N GLU A 137 -12.81 -4.22 9.41
CA GLU A 137 -13.78 -4.62 8.40
C GLU A 137 -15.20 -4.19 8.81
N ASP A 138 -15.46 -2.89 8.75
CA ASP A 138 -16.76 -2.27 8.97
C ASP A 138 -17.11 -1.32 7.82
N MET A 139 -18.29 -1.50 7.21
CA MET A 139 -18.70 -0.75 6.02
C MET A 139 -18.88 0.75 6.32
N ASP A 140 -19.49 1.08 7.44
CA ASP A 140 -19.79 2.46 7.79
C ASP A 140 -18.50 3.24 8.10
N THR A 141 -17.57 2.61 8.81
CA THR A 141 -16.23 3.16 9.06
C THR A 141 -15.48 3.42 7.75
N LYS A 142 -15.44 2.44 6.84
CA LYS A 142 -14.76 2.61 5.54
C LYS A 142 -15.42 3.68 4.69
N ARG A 143 -16.76 3.72 4.62
CA ARG A 143 -17.48 4.78 3.89
C ARG A 143 -17.17 6.17 4.44
N LYS A 144 -17.12 6.33 5.76
CA LYS A 144 -16.74 7.61 6.39
C LYS A 144 -15.33 8.02 5.99
N ILE A 145 -14.36 7.12 6.13
CA ILE A 145 -12.96 7.36 5.72
C ILE A 145 -12.88 7.77 4.25
N PHE A 146 -13.50 7.03 3.34
CA PHE A 146 -13.47 7.34 1.91
C PHE A 146 -14.21 8.63 1.57
N SER A 147 -15.28 8.97 2.29
CA SER A 147 -15.96 10.27 2.14
C SER A 147 -15.06 11.43 2.55
N GLU A 148 -14.37 11.30 3.68
CA GLU A 148 -13.41 12.30 4.16
C GLU A 148 -12.23 12.45 3.20
N LEU A 149 -11.66 11.33 2.75
CA LEU A 149 -10.60 11.34 1.72
C LEU A 149 -11.04 12.01 0.44
N ASN A 150 -12.27 11.76 0.00
CA ASN A 150 -12.82 12.40 -1.18
C ASN A 150 -12.90 13.94 -1.05
N LEU A 151 -13.03 14.48 0.16
CA LEU A 151 -13.07 15.92 0.39
C LEU A 151 -11.68 16.56 0.44
N VAL A 152 -10.66 15.84 0.92
CA VAL A 152 -9.33 16.43 1.20
C VAL A 152 -8.26 16.10 0.16
N THR A 153 -8.49 15.13 -0.72
CA THR A 153 -7.48 14.67 -1.70
C THR A 153 -7.81 15.09 -3.12
N ASP A 154 -6.77 15.31 -3.92
CA ASP A 154 -6.87 15.68 -5.34
C ASP A 154 -7.62 14.64 -6.17
N GLU A 155 -8.27 15.06 -7.26
CA GLU A 155 -9.05 14.19 -8.15
C GLU A 155 -8.24 13.02 -8.73
N ASN A 156 -6.91 13.16 -8.79
CA ASN A 156 -6.01 12.14 -9.30
C ASN A 156 -5.51 11.15 -8.25
N THR A 157 -5.72 11.42 -6.95
CA THR A 157 -5.28 10.53 -5.87
C THR A 157 -5.97 9.17 -5.99
N ILE A 158 -5.17 8.11 -5.97
CA ILE A 158 -5.68 6.73 -5.97
C ILE A 158 -6.03 6.36 -4.52
N LEU A 159 -7.24 5.83 -4.33
CA LEU A 159 -7.74 5.41 -3.01
C LEU A 159 -7.91 3.89 -3.01
N ALA A 160 -7.13 3.18 -2.19
CA ALA A 160 -7.19 1.73 -2.11
C ALA A 160 -7.72 1.27 -0.75
N SER A 161 -8.59 0.25 -0.75
CA SER A 161 -8.92 -0.49 0.47
C SER A 161 -8.22 -1.84 0.49
N ASN A 162 -7.56 -2.16 1.61
CA ASN A 162 -7.03 -3.50 1.92
C ASN A 162 -8.14 -4.48 2.36
N THR A 163 -9.42 -4.13 2.18
CA THR A 163 -10.53 -5.01 2.53
C THR A 163 -10.46 -6.39 1.87
N SER A 164 -10.92 -7.41 2.59
CA SER A 164 -10.95 -8.80 2.13
C SER A 164 -12.36 -9.31 1.86
N SER A 165 -13.36 -8.74 2.56
CA SER A 165 -14.74 -9.23 2.56
C SER A 165 -15.77 -8.18 2.14
N ILE A 166 -15.46 -6.89 2.28
CA ILE A 166 -16.39 -5.81 1.93
C ILE A 166 -16.33 -5.53 0.42
N GLY A 167 -17.50 -5.47 -0.22
CA GLY A 167 -17.63 -5.16 -1.64
C GLY A 167 -17.20 -3.73 -1.95
N ILE A 168 -16.26 -3.58 -2.91
CA ILE A 168 -15.68 -2.28 -3.26
C ILE A 168 -16.70 -1.25 -3.73
N THR A 169 -17.79 -1.69 -4.38
CA THR A 169 -18.87 -0.81 -4.87
C THR A 169 -19.45 0.05 -3.75
N GLY A 170 -19.63 -0.52 -2.55
CA GLY A 170 -20.20 0.20 -1.41
C GLY A 170 -19.25 1.25 -0.85
N ILE A 171 -17.94 1.04 -0.98
CA ILE A 171 -16.89 1.97 -0.56
C ILE A 171 -16.69 3.06 -1.63
N ALA A 172 -16.59 2.67 -2.90
CA ALA A 172 -16.39 3.59 -4.02
C ALA A 172 -17.54 4.60 -4.18
N ALA A 173 -18.77 4.18 -3.88
CA ALA A 173 -19.96 5.04 -3.88
C ALA A 173 -19.91 6.18 -2.83
N ALA A 174 -18.99 6.12 -1.85
CA ALA A 174 -18.75 7.20 -0.90
C ALA A 174 -17.89 8.33 -1.47
N THR A 175 -17.41 8.21 -2.71
CA THR A 175 -16.51 9.15 -3.37
C THR A 175 -17.13 9.68 -4.66
N LYS A 176 -16.70 10.87 -5.10
CA LYS A 176 -17.01 11.44 -6.42
C LYS A 176 -16.10 10.92 -7.53
N LYS A 177 -15.07 10.14 -7.17
CA LYS A 177 -14.04 9.58 -8.06
C LYS A 177 -13.95 8.04 -7.94
N PRO A 178 -15.05 7.31 -8.19
CA PRO A 178 -15.11 5.87 -7.98
C PRO A 178 -14.15 5.08 -8.89
N ASP A 179 -13.73 5.65 -10.02
CA ASP A 179 -12.71 5.10 -10.94
C ASP A 179 -11.29 5.12 -10.33
N LYS A 180 -11.06 5.96 -9.31
CA LYS A 180 -9.81 6.01 -8.54
C LYS A 180 -9.82 5.09 -7.32
N VAL A 181 -10.94 4.41 -7.08
CA VAL A 181 -11.09 3.51 -5.93
C VAL A 181 -10.76 2.08 -6.32
N ILE A 182 -9.72 1.51 -5.72
CA ILE A 182 -9.27 0.13 -5.95
C ILE A 182 -9.33 -0.70 -4.66
N PHE A 183 -9.19 -2.03 -4.77
CA PHE A 183 -9.27 -2.91 -3.60
C PHE A 183 -8.26 -4.04 -3.62
N ARG A 184 -8.06 -4.65 -2.45
CA ARG A 184 -7.17 -5.79 -2.19
C ARG A 184 -5.72 -5.49 -2.57
N VAL A 185 -5.17 -4.50 -1.89
CA VAL A 185 -3.73 -4.24 -1.91
C VAL A 185 -3.02 -5.45 -1.30
N LYS A 186 -2.17 -6.10 -2.09
CA LYS A 186 -1.27 -7.14 -1.60
C LYS A 186 0.16 -6.67 -1.77
N LEU A 187 0.89 -6.52 -0.68
CA LEU A 187 2.32 -6.26 -0.77
C LEU A 187 3.06 -7.58 -0.58
N PHE A 188 3.92 -7.97 -1.53
CA PHE A 188 4.86 -9.07 -1.27
C PHE A 188 6.07 -8.51 -0.56
N LEU A 189 6.43 -9.11 0.56
CA LEU A 189 7.74 -8.97 1.15
C LEU A 189 8.67 -9.95 0.41
N GLY A 190 9.38 -9.46 -0.61
CA GLY A 190 10.47 -10.22 -1.23
C GLY A 190 11.65 -10.32 -0.27
N PHE A 191 11.73 -11.40 0.52
CA PHE A 191 13.02 -11.81 1.08
C PHE A 191 13.74 -12.62 0.00
N SER A 192 14.71 -12.00 -0.67
CA SER A 192 15.68 -12.76 -1.46
C SER A 192 16.40 -13.71 -0.49
N LYS A 193 16.20 -15.01 -0.64
CA LYS A 193 17.24 -15.95 -0.20
C LYS A 193 18.43 -15.65 -1.10
N SER A 194 19.60 -15.39 -0.51
CA SER A 194 20.84 -15.50 -1.25
C SER A 194 20.90 -16.91 -1.80
N ASP A 195 21.03 -17.04 -3.11
CA ASP A 195 21.43 -18.31 -3.71
C ASP A 195 22.77 -18.73 -3.07
N ASN A 196 22.89 -20.03 -2.78
CA ASN A 196 24.04 -20.68 -2.16
C ASN A 196 25.39 -20.25 -2.75
#